data_AF-A0A3C0A0S8-F1
#
_entry.id   AF-A0A3C0A0S8-F1
#
_cell.length_a   1.000
_cell.length_b   1.000
_cell.length_c   1.000
_cell.angle_alpha   90.00
_cell.angle_beta   90.00
_cell.angle_gamma   90.00
#
_symmetry.space_group_name_H-M   'P 1'
#
loop_
_entity.id
_entity.type
_entity.pdbx_description
1 polymer ?
#
loop_
_entity_poly.entity_id
_entity_poly.type
_entity_poly.pdbx_seq_one_letter_code
_entity_poly.pdbx_strand_id
1 'polypeptide(L)'
;MVKNSMKALLFAAGFLSLTCLLGGCNEHFVDTGADNKGKLSSVRSALQIYYGDHAGIFPDGLGELTKDSKYFKELPKLKLPEHPATNEVLYLDSQSMAPKLLTDTGGYVYFNSKKYPQTFGNIAINCTHELKKGEPAYSW
;
A
#
# COMPACT_ATOMS: atom_id res chain seq x y z
N MET A 1 -42.70 44.59 -23.14
CA MET A 1 -41.96 43.38 -22.72
C MET A 1 -40.89 43.82 -21.73
N VAL A 2 -41.15 43.64 -20.44
CA VAL A 2 -40.47 44.31 -19.32
C VAL A 2 -39.31 43.44 -18.81
N LYS A 3 -38.18 44.09 -18.54
CA LYS A 3 -36.93 43.52 -18.02
C LYS A 3 -37.16 42.84 -16.66
N ASN A 4 -36.71 41.59 -16.50
CA ASN A 4 -36.65 40.95 -15.18
C ASN A 4 -35.21 40.98 -14.67
N SER A 5 -35.00 41.75 -13.61
CA SER A 5 -33.77 41.91 -12.86
C SER A 5 -33.96 41.21 -11.52
N MET A 6 -33.24 40.12 -11.26
CA MET A 6 -33.24 39.47 -9.94
C MET A 6 -31.93 39.78 -9.22
N LYS A 7 -32.10 40.51 -8.12
CA LYS A 7 -31.09 40.94 -7.16
C LYS A 7 -30.59 39.76 -6.32
N ALA A 8 -29.34 39.90 -5.89
CA ALA A 8 -28.68 39.12 -4.86
C ALA A 8 -29.41 39.14 -3.51
N LEU A 9 -29.26 38.07 -2.74
CA LEU A 9 -29.37 38.09 -1.28
C LEU A 9 -28.45 37.04 -0.66
N LEU A 10 -27.47 37.55 0.10
CA LEU A 10 -26.66 36.81 1.06
C LEU A 10 -27.54 36.30 2.20
N PHE A 11 -27.24 35.10 2.72
CA PHE A 11 -27.43 34.80 4.14
C PHE A 11 -26.18 34.12 4.69
N ALA A 12 -25.76 34.65 5.83
CA ALA A 12 -24.55 34.33 6.56
C ALA A 12 -24.78 33.23 7.61
N ALA A 13 -23.65 32.71 8.09
CA ALA A 13 -23.37 32.31 9.46
C ALA A 13 -23.93 30.97 9.99
N GLY A 14 -22.98 30.09 10.33
CA GLY A 14 -22.87 29.57 11.69
C GLY A 14 -23.38 28.14 11.91
N PHE A 15 -22.47 27.20 12.14
CA PHE A 15 -22.39 26.51 13.43
C PHE A 15 -21.05 25.79 13.58
N LEU A 16 -20.24 26.27 14.53
CA LEU A 16 -19.18 25.49 15.16
C LEU A 16 -19.83 24.21 15.73
N SER A 17 -19.38 23.04 15.31
CA SER A 17 -19.48 21.84 16.16
C SER A 17 -18.10 21.55 16.73
N LEU A 18 -17.87 22.15 17.90
CA LEU A 18 -16.88 21.76 18.89
C LEU A 18 -17.42 20.49 19.57
N THR A 19 -16.87 19.32 19.24
CA THR A 19 -16.87 18.13 20.12
C THR A 19 -16.00 17.04 19.48
N CYS A 20 -14.72 17.03 19.83
CA CYS A 20 -13.94 15.81 20.03
C CYS A 20 -12.78 16.17 20.97
N LEU A 21 -13.14 16.55 22.19
CA LEU A 21 -12.23 16.55 23.33
C LEU A 21 -12.62 15.36 24.20
N LEU A 22 -11.61 14.59 24.59
CA LEU A 22 -11.63 13.51 25.59
C LEU A 22 -11.98 12.10 25.07
N GLY A 23 -11.05 11.57 24.29
CA GLY A 23 -10.87 10.13 24.12
C GLY A 23 -9.47 9.91 23.57
N GLY A 24 -8.51 9.60 24.46
CA GLY A 24 -7.16 9.24 24.06
C GLY A 24 -7.17 7.94 23.25
N CYS A 25 -7.34 8.05 21.94
CA CYS A 25 -6.74 7.10 21.03
C CYS A 25 -5.26 7.49 20.98
N ASN A 26 -4.40 6.69 21.60
CA ASN A 26 -2.99 6.67 21.23
C ASN A 26 -2.96 6.30 19.74
N GLU A 27 -3.06 7.30 18.87
CA GLU A 27 -2.82 7.13 17.45
C GLU A 27 -1.31 6.90 17.34
N HIS A 28 -0.96 5.62 17.38
CA HIS A 28 0.36 5.15 17.05
C HIS A 28 0.53 5.37 15.54
N PHE A 29 0.77 6.63 15.17
CA PHE A 29 1.00 7.02 13.80
C PHE A 29 2.37 6.53 13.37
N VAL A 30 2.35 5.34 12.76
CA VAL A 30 3.51 4.62 12.24
C VAL A 30 4.10 5.41 11.07
N ASP A 31 5.27 6.05 11.28
CA ASP A 31 6.11 6.55 10.19
C ASP A 31 6.77 5.38 9.47
N THR A 32 6.13 4.88 8.43
CA THR A 32 6.73 3.84 7.58
C THR A 32 7.93 4.35 6.77
N GLY A 33 8.34 5.62 6.89
CA GLY A 33 9.60 6.12 6.34
C GLY A 33 9.67 6.19 4.81
N ALA A 34 10.33 7.21 4.27
CA ALA A 34 10.60 7.32 2.84
C ALA A 34 11.32 6.07 2.27
N ASP A 35 12.13 5.42 3.11
CA ASP A 35 12.95 4.27 2.73
C ASP A 35 12.13 3.02 2.36
N ASN A 36 11.02 2.74 3.04
CA ASN A 36 10.23 1.54 2.73
C ASN A 36 9.44 1.70 1.42
N LYS A 37 8.98 2.92 1.11
CA LYS A 37 8.41 3.23 -0.22
C LYS A 37 9.44 3.03 -1.33
N GLY A 38 10.67 3.50 -1.10
CA GLY A 38 11.79 3.28 -2.02
C GLY A 38 12.01 1.79 -2.28
N LYS A 39 12.12 0.98 -1.22
CA LYS A 39 12.30 -0.48 -1.32
C LYS A 39 11.15 -1.17 -2.05
N LEU A 40 9.90 -0.84 -1.74
CA LEU A 40 8.73 -1.38 -2.43
C LEU A 40 8.74 -1.02 -3.92
N SER A 41 9.07 0.23 -4.25
CA SER A 41 9.22 0.70 -5.63
C SER A 41 10.35 -0.03 -6.38
N SER A 42 11.48 -0.29 -5.71
CA SER A 42 12.57 -1.10 -6.28
C SER A 42 12.11 -2.52 -6.61
N VAL A 43 11.37 -3.18 -5.71
CA VAL A 43 10.85 -4.53 -5.97
C VAL A 43 9.84 -4.53 -7.12
N ARG A 44 8.95 -3.52 -7.19
CA ARG A 44 8.03 -3.33 -8.33
C ARG A 44 8.78 -3.18 -9.65
N SER A 45 9.85 -2.39 -9.65
CA SER A 45 10.69 -2.19 -10.84
C SER A 45 11.35 -3.50 -11.26
N ALA A 46 11.91 -4.26 -10.33
CA ALA A 46 12.50 -5.58 -10.62
C ALA A 46 11.48 -6.57 -11.19
N LEU A 47 10.24 -6.58 -10.67
CA LEU A 47 9.15 -7.41 -11.23
C LEU A 47 8.83 -7.03 -12.67
N GLN A 48 8.82 -5.74 -13.02
CA GLN A 48 8.58 -5.30 -14.40
C GLN A 48 9.73 -5.68 -15.34
N ILE A 49 10.98 -5.60 -14.88
CA ILE A 49 12.14 -6.06 -15.66
C ILE A 49 12.07 -7.58 -15.85
N TYR A 50 11.78 -8.33 -14.78
CA TYR A 50 11.58 -9.78 -14.86
C TYR A 50 10.50 -10.12 -15.89
N TYR A 51 9.36 -9.43 -15.86
CA TYR A 51 8.27 -9.61 -16.80
C TYR A 51 8.71 -9.39 -18.25
N GLY A 52 9.49 -8.33 -18.52
CA GLY A 52 10.08 -8.08 -19.84
C GLY A 52 11.05 -9.17 -20.29
N ASP A 53 11.90 -9.66 -19.39
CA ASP A 53 12.87 -10.72 -19.68
C ASP A 53 12.23 -12.09 -19.92
N HIS A 54 11.05 -12.35 -19.34
CA HIS A 54 10.37 -13.64 -19.36
C HIS A 54 9.10 -13.64 -20.23
N ALA A 55 9.15 -12.93 -21.35
CA ALA A 55 8.09 -12.91 -22.37
C ALA A 55 6.70 -12.54 -21.84
N GLY A 56 6.65 -11.63 -20.85
CA GLY A 56 5.41 -11.17 -20.25
C GLY A 56 4.84 -12.10 -19.19
N ILE A 57 5.70 -12.81 -18.46
CA ILE A 57 5.28 -13.69 -17.35
C ILE A 57 5.93 -13.20 -16.06
N PHE A 58 5.11 -12.90 -15.05
CA PHE A 58 5.58 -12.62 -13.69
C PHE A 58 6.06 -13.90 -13.00
N PRO A 59 6.99 -13.82 -12.03
CA PRO A 59 7.50 -15.00 -11.35
C PRO A 59 6.44 -15.66 -10.46
N ASP A 60 6.55 -16.97 -10.23
CA ASP A 60 5.65 -17.67 -9.30
C ASP A 60 5.89 -17.30 -7.83
N GLY A 61 7.06 -16.69 -7.53
CA GLY A 61 7.34 -16.07 -6.24
C GLY A 61 8.55 -15.15 -6.28
N LEU A 62 8.63 -14.23 -5.31
CA LEU A 62 9.69 -13.21 -5.25
C LEU A 62 11.13 -13.77 -5.10
N GLY A 63 11.29 -15.05 -4.73
CA GLY A 63 12.61 -15.70 -4.67
C GLY A 63 13.32 -15.76 -6.03
N GLU A 64 12.58 -15.78 -7.13
CA GLU A 64 13.16 -15.72 -8.49
C GLU A 64 13.88 -14.39 -8.76
N LEU A 65 13.51 -13.31 -8.07
CA LEU A 65 14.21 -12.03 -8.21
C LEU A 65 15.62 -12.03 -7.60
N THR A 66 15.88 -12.94 -6.66
CA THR A 66 17.20 -13.10 -6.04
C THR A 66 18.05 -14.19 -6.68
N LYS A 67 17.46 -14.97 -7.60
CA LYS A 67 18.14 -16.05 -8.29
C LYS A 67 19.26 -15.48 -9.16
N ASP A 68 20.43 -16.09 -9.02
CA ASP A 68 21.67 -15.70 -9.72
C ASP A 68 22.09 -14.23 -9.50
N SER A 69 21.52 -13.56 -8.48
CA SER A 69 21.75 -12.15 -8.17
C SER A 69 21.50 -11.16 -9.32
N LYS A 70 20.70 -11.55 -10.34
CA LYS A 70 20.47 -10.71 -11.53
C LYS A 70 19.69 -9.43 -11.22
N TYR A 71 18.60 -9.53 -10.46
CA TYR A 71 17.76 -8.37 -10.11
C TYR A 71 18.10 -7.85 -8.71
N PHE A 72 18.28 -8.75 -7.76
CA PHE A 72 18.73 -8.43 -6.40
C PHE A 72 19.72 -9.47 -5.89
N LYS A 73 20.69 -9.02 -5.08
CA LYS A 73 21.49 -9.95 -4.26
C LYS A 73 20.67 -10.58 -3.14
N GLU A 74 19.82 -9.77 -2.51
CA GLU A 74 18.85 -10.18 -1.50
C GLU A 74 17.60 -9.29 -1.60
N LEU A 75 16.43 -9.83 -1.24
CA LEU A 75 15.21 -9.04 -1.21
C LEU A 75 15.32 -7.97 -0.09
N PRO A 76 15.11 -6.67 -0.39
CA PRO A 76 15.26 -5.60 0.60
C PRO A 76 14.36 -5.83 1.82
N LYS A 77 14.88 -5.61 3.03
CA LYS A 77 14.07 -5.69 4.25
C LYS A 77 13.27 -4.41 4.46
N LEU A 78 11.96 -4.53 4.63
CA LEU A 78 11.11 -3.45 5.11
C LEU A 78 11.28 -3.30 6.62
N LYS A 79 11.25 -2.06 7.11
CA LYS A 79 11.32 -1.74 8.54
C LYS A 79 10.18 -0.80 8.89
N LEU A 80 9.01 -1.34 9.19
CA LEU A 80 7.87 -0.56 9.65
C LEU A 80 7.97 -0.38 11.18
N PRO A 81 7.49 0.75 11.74
CA PRO A 81 7.33 0.89 13.18
C PRO A 81 6.51 -0.26 13.77
N GLU A 82 6.89 -0.71 14.97
CA GLU A 82 6.31 -1.88 15.67
C GLU A 82 6.54 -3.24 15.02
N HIS A 83 7.22 -3.29 13.89
CA HIS A 83 7.59 -4.52 13.21
C HIS A 83 9.12 -4.71 13.21
N PRO A 84 9.62 -5.94 13.39
CA PRO A 84 11.02 -6.24 13.12
C PRO A 84 11.33 -5.98 11.63
N ALA A 85 12.58 -5.64 11.33
CA ALA A 85 12.98 -5.49 9.93
C ALA A 85 12.95 -6.86 9.24
N THR A 86 12.11 -7.03 8.23
CA THR A 86 11.87 -8.31 7.57
C THR A 86 11.70 -8.16 6.06
N ASN A 87 11.99 -9.23 5.32
CA ASN A 87 11.69 -9.39 3.89
C ASN A 87 10.77 -10.60 3.66
N GLU A 88 10.08 -11.06 4.70
CA GLU A 88 9.07 -12.11 4.60
C GLU A 88 8.01 -11.77 3.54
N VAL A 89 7.53 -12.80 2.87
CA VAL A 89 6.57 -12.66 1.77
C VAL A 89 5.34 -13.51 2.09
N LEU A 90 4.19 -12.84 2.18
CA LEU A 90 2.89 -13.49 2.20
C LEU A 90 2.40 -13.65 0.76
N TYR A 91 2.20 -14.90 0.34
CA TYR A 91 1.65 -15.22 -0.99
C TYR A 91 0.13 -15.30 -0.94
N LEU A 92 -0.55 -14.51 -1.77
CA LEU A 92 -2.01 -14.49 -1.82
C LEU A 92 -2.58 -15.13 -3.08
N ASP A 93 -3.50 -16.07 -2.85
CA ASP A 93 -4.44 -16.60 -3.83
C ASP A 93 -5.80 -15.89 -3.72
N SER A 94 -5.82 -14.60 -4.08
CA SER A 94 -7.02 -13.76 -4.00
C SER A 94 -7.12 -12.80 -5.19
N GLN A 95 -8.36 -12.47 -5.58
CA GLN A 95 -8.65 -11.48 -6.62
C GLN A 95 -8.48 -10.04 -6.11
N SER A 96 -8.43 -9.82 -4.80
CA SER A 96 -8.27 -8.49 -4.22
C SER A 96 -7.52 -8.53 -2.88
N MET A 97 -6.99 -7.37 -2.51
CA MET A 97 -6.43 -7.13 -1.19
C MET A 97 -7.56 -6.97 -0.16
N ALA A 98 -7.49 -7.70 0.95
CA ALA A 98 -8.42 -7.54 2.06
C ALA A 98 -7.66 -7.62 3.39
N PRO A 99 -7.92 -6.72 4.37
CA PRO A 99 -7.19 -6.66 5.64
C PRO A 99 -7.13 -8.00 6.37
N LYS A 100 -8.23 -8.77 6.36
CA LYS A 100 -8.32 -10.09 7.01
C LYS A 100 -7.37 -11.15 6.44
N LEU A 101 -6.76 -10.90 5.29
CA LEU A 101 -5.79 -11.80 4.66
C LEU A 101 -4.36 -11.47 5.11
N LEU A 102 -4.14 -10.31 5.71
CA LEU A 102 -2.82 -9.87 6.14
C LEU A 102 -2.46 -10.48 7.49
N THR A 103 -1.15 -10.68 7.69
CA THR A 103 -0.60 -11.29 8.91
C THR A 103 0.22 -10.32 9.74
N ASP A 104 0.27 -9.04 9.33
CA ASP A 104 0.94 -7.96 10.06
C ASP A 104 2.38 -8.28 10.46
N THR A 105 3.15 -8.83 9.51
CA THR A 105 4.60 -9.08 9.71
C THR A 105 5.44 -7.85 9.38
N GLY A 106 4.87 -6.88 8.67
CA GLY A 106 5.58 -5.74 8.11
C GLY A 106 6.42 -6.04 6.87
N GLY A 107 6.34 -7.27 6.33
CA GLY A 107 6.99 -7.70 5.09
C GLY A 107 6.18 -7.38 3.84
N TYR A 108 6.33 -8.21 2.81
CA TYR A 108 5.67 -8.06 1.52
C TYR A 108 4.42 -8.94 1.42
N VAL A 109 3.48 -8.50 0.60
CA VAL A 109 2.40 -9.32 0.06
C VAL A 109 2.63 -9.47 -1.43
N TYR A 110 2.58 -10.68 -1.96
CA TYR A 110 2.70 -10.95 -3.38
C TYR A 110 1.51 -11.77 -3.89
N PHE A 111 0.84 -11.27 -4.93
CA PHE A 111 -0.23 -11.99 -5.58
C PHE A 111 0.35 -12.94 -6.62
N ASN A 112 0.43 -14.24 -6.29
CA ASN A 112 1.05 -15.25 -7.14
C ASN A 112 0.06 -16.24 -7.78
N SER A 113 -1.24 -15.98 -7.67
CA SER A 113 -2.25 -16.88 -8.23
C SER A 113 -2.54 -16.57 -9.70
N LYS A 114 -2.19 -17.54 -10.56
CA LYS A 114 -2.55 -17.55 -11.99
C LYS A 114 -4.06 -17.63 -12.23
N LYS A 115 -4.86 -17.97 -11.20
CA LYS A 115 -6.33 -17.95 -11.26
C LYS A 115 -6.87 -16.52 -11.40
N TYR A 116 -6.15 -15.54 -10.87
CA TYR A 116 -6.54 -14.12 -10.88
C TYR A 116 -5.51 -13.29 -11.65
N PRO A 117 -5.51 -13.35 -13.00
CA PRO A 117 -4.49 -12.70 -13.82
C PRO A 117 -4.46 -11.16 -13.67
N GLN A 118 -5.56 -10.55 -13.23
CA GLN A 118 -5.65 -9.10 -13.01
C GLN A 118 -4.87 -8.62 -11.78
N THR A 119 -4.59 -9.50 -10.83
CA THR A 119 -3.79 -9.19 -9.64
C THR A 119 -2.45 -9.90 -9.62
N PHE A 120 -2.25 -10.93 -10.45
CA PHE A 120 -0.98 -11.65 -10.54
C PHE A 120 0.19 -10.71 -10.82
N GLY A 121 1.25 -10.81 -10.02
CA GLY A 121 2.40 -9.93 -10.12
C GLY A 121 2.32 -8.66 -9.26
N ASN A 122 1.16 -8.35 -8.67
CA ASN A 122 1.04 -7.22 -7.76
C ASN A 122 1.76 -7.49 -6.43
N ILE A 123 2.29 -6.40 -5.85
CA ILE A 123 2.97 -6.42 -4.57
C ILE A 123 2.51 -5.27 -3.69
N ALA A 124 2.34 -5.52 -2.40
CA ALA A 124 1.95 -4.56 -1.37
C ALA A 124 2.71 -4.83 -0.05
N ILE A 125 2.41 -4.03 0.97
CA ILE A 125 2.95 -4.22 2.33
C ILE A 125 2.03 -5.12 3.15
N ASN A 126 2.59 -6.08 3.89
CA ASN A 126 1.86 -6.98 4.78
C ASN A 126 1.64 -6.32 6.15
N CYS A 127 0.80 -5.29 6.18
CA CYS A 127 0.47 -4.55 7.40
C CYS A 127 -0.88 -3.83 7.26
N THR A 128 -1.78 -4.06 8.22
CA THR A 128 -3.10 -3.45 8.38
C THR A 128 -3.05 -2.10 9.09
N HIS A 129 -1.95 -1.79 9.78
CA HIS A 129 -1.79 -0.55 10.53
C HIS A 129 -1.84 0.68 9.62
N GLU A 130 -2.42 1.74 10.16
CA GLU A 130 -2.49 3.04 9.49
C GLU A 130 -1.18 3.80 9.56
N LEU A 131 -0.98 4.59 8.52
CA LEU A 131 0.14 5.49 8.35
C LEU A 131 -0.21 6.85 8.96
N LYS A 132 0.80 7.73 9.09
CA LYS A 132 0.65 9.15 9.50
C LYS A 132 -0.45 9.96 8.78
N LYS A 133 -1.00 9.46 7.67
CA LYS A 133 -2.06 10.12 6.88
C LYS A 133 -3.43 9.42 6.97
N GLY A 134 -3.61 8.44 7.85
CA GLY A 134 -4.85 7.64 7.95
C GLY A 134 -5.05 6.65 6.80
N GLU A 135 -4.04 6.50 5.93
CA GLU A 135 -4.04 5.48 4.87
C GLU A 135 -3.46 4.18 5.43
N PRO A 136 -4.03 3.00 5.12
CA PRO A 136 -3.44 1.74 5.57
C PRO A 136 -2.14 1.42 4.81
N ALA A 137 -1.17 0.80 5.47
CA ALA A 137 0.14 0.52 4.85
C ALA A 137 0.06 -0.34 3.57
N TYR A 138 -0.93 -1.25 3.48
CA TYR A 138 -1.12 -2.11 2.31
C TYR A 138 -1.72 -1.40 1.09
N SER A 139 -2.20 -0.16 1.18
CA SER A 139 -2.81 0.55 0.04
C SER A 139 -1.79 1.23 -0.88
N TRP A 140 -0.50 1.16 -0.54
CA TRP A 140 0.58 1.69 -1.37
C TRP A 140 0.96 0.79 -2.52
#